data_AF-A0A8H6BUI3-F1
#
_entry.id   AF-A0A8H6BUI3-F1
#
_cell.length_a   1.000
_cell.length_b   1.000
_cell.length_c   1.000
_cell.angle_alpha   90.00
_cell.angle_beta   90.00
_cell.angle_gamma   90.00
#
_symmetry.space_group_name_H-M   'P 1'
#
loop_
_entity.id
_entity.type
_entity.pdbx_description
1 polymer ?
#
loop_
_entity_poly.entity_id
_entity_poly.type
_entity_poly.pdbx_seq_one_letter_code
_entity_poly.pdbx_strand_id
1 'polypeptide(L)'
;MSHSIPITSSPPPALKKLKLPNGSEEPSEFERELLDITQAVHDSTDQTWDRPPLPSSFEDISFQQLDAEEYHDRGNTYARFFGITQEGHSVLCNVTGFIHYFYCPVPKGFEENLTEFTNYLKATFDGIERVEITSKESIWGYSNNIKTHFSKYLRKTTYPK
;
A
#
# COMPACT_ATOMS: atom_id res chain seq x y z
N MET A 1 14.74 -13.95 15.50
CA MET A 1 13.61 -13.80 16.45
C MET A 1 12.39 -13.41 15.63
N SER A 2 11.50 -14.36 15.39
CA SER A 2 10.29 -14.19 14.57
C SER A 2 9.24 -13.40 15.35
N HIS A 3 8.88 -12.22 14.86
CA HIS A 3 7.74 -11.46 15.37
C HIS A 3 6.51 -11.83 14.54
N SER A 4 5.75 -12.80 15.03
CA SER A 4 4.39 -13.09 14.56
C SER A 4 3.41 -12.22 15.32
N ILE A 5 2.70 -11.34 14.61
CA ILE A 5 1.59 -10.55 15.15
C ILE A 5 0.40 -11.51 15.33
N PRO A 6 -0.26 -11.56 16.49
CA PRO A 6 -1.44 -12.40 16.67
C PRO A 6 -2.60 -11.84 15.84
N ILE A 7 -3.16 -12.66 14.96
CA ILE A 7 -4.39 -12.37 14.23
C ILE A 7 -5.52 -12.45 15.26
N THR A 8 -6.04 -11.30 15.68
CA THR A 8 -7.31 -11.23 16.43
C THR A 8 -8.42 -11.72 15.52
N SER A 9 -8.96 -12.91 15.80
CA SER A 9 -10.19 -13.39 15.17
C SER A 9 -11.37 -12.61 15.74
N SER A 10 -12.06 -11.84 14.91
CA SER A 10 -13.37 -11.28 15.26
C SER A 10 -14.38 -12.42 15.49
N PRO A 11 -15.25 -12.35 16.50
CA PRO A 11 -16.30 -13.36 16.68
C PRO A 11 -17.25 -13.35 15.47
N PRO A 12 -17.76 -14.52 15.04
CA PRO A 12 -18.66 -14.60 13.90
C PRO A 12 -19.96 -13.82 14.19
N PRO A 13 -20.57 -13.17 13.18
CA PRO A 13 -21.84 -12.52 13.35
C PRO A 13 -22.90 -13.56 13.74
N ALA A 14 -23.54 -13.38 14.89
CA ALA A 14 -24.62 -14.25 15.33
C ALA A 14 -25.80 -14.13 14.36
N LEU A 15 -26.00 -15.16 13.52
CA LEU A 15 -27.20 -15.28 12.70
C LEU A 15 -28.40 -15.44 13.63
N LYS A 16 -29.32 -14.46 13.57
CA LYS A 16 -30.58 -14.51 14.33
C LYS A 16 -31.36 -15.74 13.86
N LYS A 17 -31.67 -16.66 14.79
CA LYS A 17 -32.56 -17.80 14.52
C LYS A 17 -33.84 -17.28 13.88
N LEU A 18 -34.16 -17.76 12.68
CA LEU A 18 -35.44 -17.51 12.02
C LEU A 18 -36.55 -17.98 12.96
N LYS A 19 -37.43 -17.06 13.34
CA LYS A 19 -38.56 -17.35 14.21
C LYS A 19 -39.66 -17.92 13.31
N LEU A 20 -40.02 -19.19 13.50
CA LEU A 20 -41.11 -19.82 12.76
C LEU A 20 -42.39 -18.98 12.92
N PRO A 21 -43.16 -18.75 11.84
CA PRO A 21 -44.48 -18.17 11.95
C PRO A 21 -45.38 -19.12 12.76
N ASN A 22 -46.16 -18.59 13.71
CA ASN A 22 -47.07 -19.34 14.59
C ASN A 22 -48.33 -19.88 13.85
N GLY A 23 -48.22 -20.25 12.57
CA GLY A 23 -49.31 -20.75 11.73
C GLY A 23 -49.30 -22.27 11.63
N SER A 24 -50.48 -22.88 11.52
CA SER A 24 -50.68 -24.33 11.34
C SER A 24 -50.39 -24.82 9.91
N GLU A 25 -49.61 -24.09 9.13
CA GLU A 25 -49.28 -24.44 7.75
C GLU A 25 -47.99 -25.26 7.73
N GLU A 26 -48.03 -26.42 7.07
CA GLU A 26 -46.82 -27.22 6.91
C GLU A 26 -45.78 -26.44 6.07
N PRO A 27 -44.50 -26.46 6.47
CA PRO A 27 -43.46 -25.70 5.78
C PRO A 27 -43.36 -26.17 4.34
N SER A 28 -43.25 -25.20 3.43
CA SER A 28 -43.06 -25.46 2.00
C SER A 28 -41.76 -26.24 1.75
N GLU A 29 -41.67 -26.94 0.62
CA GLU A 29 -40.47 -27.68 0.21
C GLU A 29 -39.21 -26.80 0.26
N PHE A 30 -39.33 -25.56 -0.20
CA PHE A 30 -38.26 -24.56 -0.14
C PHE A 30 -37.85 -24.20 1.29
N GLU A 31 -38.81 -24.02 2.21
CA GLU A 31 -38.49 -23.73 3.62
C GLU A 31 -37.82 -24.91 4.32
N ARG A 32 -38.19 -26.15 3.96
CA ARG A 32 -37.53 -27.36 4.46
C ARG A 32 -36.09 -27.44 3.96
N GLU A 33 -35.86 -27.19 2.67
CA GLU A 33 -34.51 -27.20 2.09
C GLU A 33 -33.62 -26.10 2.67
N LEU A 34 -34.17 -24.89 2.88
CA LEU A 34 -33.44 -23.77 3.48
C LEU A 34 -33.10 -24.03 4.96
N LEU A 35 -34.02 -24.66 5.71
CA LEU A 35 -33.75 -25.13 7.07
C LEU A 35 -32.62 -26.16 7.09
N ASP A 36 -32.64 -27.15 6.18
CA ASP A 36 -31.60 -28.19 6.11
C ASP A 36 -30.22 -27.61 5.77
N ILE A 37 -30.15 -26.67 4.82
CA ILE A 37 -28.91 -25.95 4.47
C ILE A 37 -28.40 -25.13 5.65
N THR A 38 -29.27 -24.38 6.33
CA THR A 38 -28.86 -23.54 7.47
C THR A 38 -28.44 -24.37 8.69
N GLN A 39 -29.04 -25.54 8.90
CA GLN A 39 -28.64 -26.48 9.94
C GLN A 39 -27.29 -27.14 9.61
N ALA A 40 -27.09 -27.55 8.35
CA ALA A 40 -25.83 -28.11 7.87
C ALA A 40 -24.65 -27.11 7.94
N VAL A 41 -24.93 -25.82 7.74
CA VAL A 41 -23.93 -24.74 7.90
C VAL A 41 -23.50 -24.56 9.35
N HIS A 42 -24.36 -24.90 10.33
CA HIS A 42 -24.02 -24.77 11.76
C HIS A 42 -23.04 -25.86 12.23
N ASP A 43 -23.07 -27.04 11.59
CA ASP A 43 -22.16 -28.16 11.88
C ASP A 43 -20.94 -28.19 10.94
N SER A 44 -20.93 -27.40 9.86
CA SER A 44 -19.75 -27.20 9.04
C SER A 44 -18.80 -26.23 9.75
N THR A 45 -17.60 -26.68 10.10
CA THR A 45 -16.49 -25.78 10.40
C THR A 45 -16.35 -24.77 9.27
N ASP A 46 -16.29 -23.47 9.57
CA ASP A 46 -16.03 -22.42 8.59
C ASP A 46 -14.92 -22.89 7.64
N GLN A 47 -15.27 -23.11 6.35
CA GLN A 47 -14.31 -23.59 5.37
C GLN A 47 -13.24 -22.52 5.18
N THR A 48 -12.12 -22.71 5.87
CA THR A 48 -10.96 -21.83 5.81
C THR A 48 -10.03 -22.40 4.76
N TRP A 49 -9.85 -21.67 3.67
CA TRP A 49 -8.94 -22.04 2.60
C TRP A 49 -7.62 -21.33 2.81
N ASP A 50 -6.61 -22.09 3.26
CA ASP A 50 -5.26 -21.57 3.43
C ASP A 50 -4.55 -21.39 2.09
N ARG A 51 -3.57 -20.49 2.08
CA ARG A 51 -2.68 -20.32 0.93
C ARG A 51 -1.67 -21.47 0.87
N PRO A 52 -1.11 -21.76 -0.32
CA PRO A 52 -0.05 -22.75 -0.45
C PRO A 52 1.15 -22.43 0.46
N PRO A 53 1.76 -23.46 1.10
CA PRO A 53 2.91 -23.25 1.99
C PRO A 53 4.12 -22.75 1.19
N LEU A 54 4.95 -21.91 1.82
CA LEU A 54 6.17 -21.42 1.19
C LEU A 54 7.18 -22.54 0.99
N PRO A 55 7.94 -22.55 -0.13
CA PRO A 55 9.06 -23.46 -0.31
C PRO A 55 10.17 -23.17 0.69
N SER A 56 11.00 -24.17 1.00
CA SER A 56 12.10 -24.07 1.97
C SER A 56 13.24 -23.13 1.52
N SER A 57 13.36 -22.91 0.21
CA SER A 57 14.31 -22.00 -0.41
C SER A 57 13.68 -21.36 -1.63
N PHE A 58 13.99 -20.09 -1.86
CA PHE A 58 13.57 -19.32 -3.03
C PHE A 58 14.69 -18.33 -3.36
N GLU A 59 14.91 -18.10 -4.65
CA GLU A 59 15.89 -17.13 -5.14
C GLU A 59 15.19 -15.80 -5.42
N ASP A 60 14.54 -15.72 -6.58
CA ASP A 60 13.80 -14.55 -7.04
C ASP A 60 12.32 -14.64 -6.67
N ILE A 61 11.74 -13.50 -6.27
CA ILE A 61 10.31 -13.38 -5.97
C ILE A 61 9.66 -12.56 -7.08
N SER A 62 8.99 -13.26 -8.00
CA SER A 62 8.16 -12.64 -9.03
C SER A 62 6.71 -12.65 -8.60
N PHE A 63 6.07 -11.48 -8.56
CA PHE A 63 4.69 -11.34 -8.12
C PHE A 63 3.96 -10.22 -8.86
N GLN A 64 2.65 -10.35 -8.97
CA GLN A 64 1.78 -9.28 -9.45
C GLN A 64 1.38 -8.39 -8.27
N GLN A 65 1.76 -7.11 -8.34
CA GLN A 65 1.25 -6.06 -7.45
C GLN A 65 -0.26 -5.89 -7.65
N LEU A 66 -0.99 -5.83 -6.53
CA LEU A 66 -2.42 -5.54 -6.47
C LEU A 66 -2.70 -4.19 -5.84
N ASP A 67 -1.94 -3.83 -4.81
CA ASP A 67 -2.11 -2.57 -4.08
C ASP A 67 -0.75 -2.00 -3.64
N ALA A 68 -0.74 -0.70 -3.36
CA ALA A 68 0.43 -0.02 -2.85
C ALA A 68 0.07 1.05 -1.82
N GLU A 69 0.82 1.12 -0.72
CA GLU A 69 0.69 2.16 0.30
C GLU A 69 2.03 2.82 0.60
N GLU A 70 1.95 4.07 1.06
CA GLU A 70 3.09 4.74 1.69
C GLU A 70 3.09 4.42 3.19
N TYR A 71 4.20 3.87 3.67
CA TYR A 71 4.37 3.52 5.07
C TYR A 71 5.56 4.25 5.70
N HIS A 72 5.37 4.69 6.94
CA HIS A 72 6.38 5.43 7.68
C HIS A 72 6.73 4.68 8.97
N ASP A 73 8.01 4.37 9.15
CA ASP A 73 8.52 3.74 10.38
C ASP A 73 9.90 4.28 10.76
N ARG A 74 10.02 4.73 12.01
CA ARG A 74 11.27 5.20 12.63
C ARG A 74 12.06 6.20 11.76
N GLY A 75 11.37 7.09 11.05
CA GLY A 75 11.99 8.10 10.18
C GLY A 75 12.38 7.61 8.79
N ASN A 76 11.97 6.39 8.41
CA ASN A 76 12.09 5.87 7.06
C ASN A 76 10.73 5.85 6.39
N THR A 77 10.70 6.19 5.10
CA THR A 77 9.53 6.04 4.24
C THR A 77 9.73 4.82 3.34
N TYR A 78 8.67 4.03 3.20
CA TYR A 78 8.62 2.82 2.40
C TYR A 78 7.47 2.93 1.40
N ALA A 79 7.69 2.50 0.16
CA ALA A 79 6.61 2.13 -0.74
C ALA A 79 6.33 0.64 -0.55
N ARG A 80 5.20 0.32 0.07
CA ARG A 80 4.77 -1.05 0.30
C ARG A 80 3.93 -1.52 -0.85
N PHE A 81 4.32 -2.64 -1.44
CA PHE A 81 3.55 -3.31 -2.47
C PHE A 81 2.98 -4.62 -1.91
N PHE A 82 1.67 -4.77 -2.07
CA PHE A 82 0.95 -6.01 -1.76
C PHE A 82 0.64 -6.73 -3.05
N GLY A 83 0.82 -8.04 -3.08
CA GLY A 83 0.54 -8.81 -4.27
C GLY A 83 0.55 -10.31 -4.07
N ILE A 84 0.52 -11.02 -5.20
CA ILE A 84 0.51 -12.48 -5.23
C ILE A 84 1.50 -13.02 -6.26
N THR A 85 2.18 -14.13 -5.94
CA THR A 85 3.00 -14.87 -6.91
C THR A 85 2.11 -15.71 -7.83
N GLN A 86 2.68 -16.24 -8.91
CA GLN A 86 1.97 -17.15 -9.82
C GLN A 86 1.46 -18.42 -9.10
N GLU A 87 2.19 -18.87 -8.06
CA GLU A 87 1.87 -20.01 -7.22
C GLU A 87 0.83 -19.70 -6.13
N GLY A 88 0.40 -18.43 -6.00
CA GLY A 88 -0.64 -18.02 -5.06
C GLY A 88 -0.14 -17.60 -3.67
N HIS A 89 1.16 -17.35 -3.50
CA HIS A 89 1.71 -16.82 -2.25
C HIS A 89 1.46 -15.32 -2.13
N SER A 90 0.99 -14.85 -0.96
CA SER A 90 0.89 -13.42 -0.70
C SER A 90 2.26 -12.80 -0.42
N VAL A 91 2.50 -11.64 -1.02
CA VAL A 91 3.76 -10.91 -0.90
C VAL A 91 3.50 -9.51 -0.33
N LEU A 92 4.29 -9.14 0.69
CA LEU A 92 4.51 -7.76 1.10
C LEU A 92 5.96 -7.39 0.76
N CYS A 93 6.12 -6.50 -0.22
CA CYS A 93 7.42 -5.98 -0.63
C CYS A 93 7.60 -4.55 -0.09
N ASN A 94 8.57 -4.34 0.79
CA ASN A 94 8.95 -3.02 1.28
C ASN A 94 10.05 -2.44 0.38
N VAL A 95 9.70 -1.51 -0.51
CA VAL A 95 10.69 -0.77 -1.30
C VAL A 95 11.21 0.40 -0.48
N THR A 96 12.54 0.45 -0.33
CA THR A 96 13.27 1.42 0.49
C THR A 96 14.15 2.32 -0.37
N GLY A 97 14.63 3.43 0.21
CA GLY A 97 15.59 4.32 -0.44
C GLY A 97 14.99 5.28 -1.47
N PHE A 98 13.67 5.28 -1.63
CA PHE A 98 12.97 6.31 -2.40
C PHE A 98 12.89 7.60 -1.58
N ILE A 99 13.30 8.71 -2.18
CA ILE A 99 13.23 10.05 -1.59
C ILE A 99 12.31 10.88 -2.46
N HIS A 100 11.26 11.45 -1.86
CA HIS A 100 10.29 12.26 -2.58
C HIS A 100 10.95 13.49 -3.18
N TYR A 101 10.52 13.91 -4.36
CA TYR A 101 11.04 15.11 -5.00
C TYR A 101 9.99 15.85 -5.81
N PHE A 102 10.25 17.15 -6.04
CA PHE A 102 9.47 17.97 -6.95
C PHE A 102 10.39 18.89 -7.76
N TYR A 103 9.85 19.46 -8.85
CA TYR A 103 10.59 20.36 -9.74
C TYR A 103 10.01 21.77 -9.70
N CYS A 104 10.87 22.79 -9.73
CA CYS A 104 10.50 24.19 -9.90
C CYS A 104 11.35 24.84 -11.00
N PRO A 105 10.79 25.69 -11.89
CA PRO A 105 11.59 26.42 -12.88
C PRO A 105 12.64 27.30 -12.20
N VAL A 106 13.84 27.34 -12.78
CA VAL A 106 14.98 28.10 -12.25
C VAL A 106 15.05 29.49 -12.89
N PRO A 107 15.14 30.58 -12.12
CA PRO A 107 15.42 31.91 -12.67
C PRO A 107 16.75 31.95 -13.41
N LYS A 108 16.84 32.75 -14.48
CA LYS A 108 18.10 32.91 -15.22
C LYS A 108 19.20 33.44 -14.29
N GLY A 109 20.38 32.79 -14.31
CA GLY A 109 21.53 33.17 -13.49
C GLY A 109 21.51 32.66 -12.04
N PHE A 110 20.53 31.83 -11.65
CA PHE A 110 20.44 31.31 -10.28
C PHE A 110 21.47 30.23 -9.92
N GLU A 111 22.18 29.67 -10.90
CA GLU A 111 23.09 28.53 -10.71
C GLU A 111 24.20 28.82 -9.70
N GLU A 112 24.71 30.05 -9.68
CA GLU A 112 25.76 30.51 -8.75
C GLU A 112 25.29 30.54 -7.29
N ASN A 113 23.99 30.78 -7.06
CA ASN A 113 23.39 30.94 -5.73
C ASN A 113 22.78 29.64 -5.18
N LEU A 114 22.83 28.53 -5.94
CA LEU A 114 22.17 27.28 -5.57
C LEU A 114 22.65 26.73 -4.21
N THR A 115 23.95 26.83 -3.93
CA THR A 115 24.55 26.30 -2.70
C THR A 115 24.06 27.07 -1.47
N GLU A 116 24.12 28.41 -1.53
CA GLU A 116 23.64 29.28 -0.45
C GLU A 116 22.14 29.08 -0.21
N PHE A 117 21.35 29.01 -1.29
CA PHE A 117 19.92 28.73 -1.20
C PHE A 117 19.62 27.35 -0.60
N THR A 118 20.37 26.31 -0.99
CA THR A 118 20.21 24.97 -0.42
C THR A 118 20.51 24.96 1.07
N ASN A 119 21.55 25.68 1.50
CA ASN A 119 21.90 25.82 2.93
C ASN A 119 20.80 26.57 3.69
N TYR A 120 20.27 27.64 3.12
CA TYR A 120 19.13 28.37 3.67
C TYR A 120 17.90 27.45 3.83
N LEU A 121 17.56 26.66 2.81
CA LEU A 121 16.42 25.73 2.86
C LEU A 121 16.60 24.67 3.93
N LYS A 122 17.80 24.10 4.08
CA LYS A 122 18.12 23.12 5.14
C LYS A 122 18.05 23.71 6.54
N ALA A 123 18.40 24.99 6.69
CA ALA A 123 18.30 25.69 7.97
C ALA A 123 16.85 26.09 8.32
N THR A 124 16.02 26.34 7.29
CA THR A 124 14.64 26.86 7.47
C THR A 124 13.60 25.74 7.54
N PHE A 125 13.79 24.65 6.79
CA PHE A 125 12.81 23.57 6.66
C PHE A 125 13.43 22.23 7.01
N ASP A 126 12.68 21.40 7.73
CA ASP A 126 13.09 20.02 8.00
C ASP A 126 12.86 19.12 6.77
N GLY A 127 13.73 18.13 6.61
CA GLY A 127 13.62 17.11 5.59
C GLY A 127 14.16 17.50 4.21
N ILE A 128 14.78 18.66 4.01
CA ILE A 128 15.45 18.97 2.74
C ILE A 128 16.80 18.23 2.66
N GLU A 129 16.93 17.31 1.71
CA GLU A 129 18.16 16.52 1.55
C GLU A 129 19.17 17.21 0.63
N ARG A 130 18.74 17.58 -0.58
CA ARG A 130 19.55 18.34 -1.56
C ARG A 130 18.69 18.95 -2.66
N VAL A 131 19.26 19.92 -3.37
CA VAL A 131 18.66 20.53 -4.55
C VAL A 131 19.60 20.35 -5.74
N GLU A 132 19.06 19.95 -6.90
CA GLU A 132 19.82 19.69 -8.12
C GLU A 132 19.24 20.47 -9.29
N ILE A 133 20.07 21.03 -10.17
CA ILE A 133 19.59 21.63 -11.41
C ILE A 133 19.60 20.57 -12.51
N THR A 134 18.49 20.47 -13.24
CA THR A 134 18.32 19.53 -14.36
C THR A 134 17.58 20.20 -15.51
N SER A 135 17.90 19.83 -16.75
CA SER A 135 17.19 20.32 -17.93
C SER A 135 15.90 19.52 -18.16
N LYS A 136 14.75 20.19 -18.11
CA LYS A 136 13.40 19.61 -18.30
C LYS A 136 12.58 20.48 -19.26
N GLU A 137 11.45 19.96 -19.72
CA GLU A 137 10.48 20.69 -20.53
C GLU A 137 9.11 20.58 -19.87
N SER A 138 8.31 21.64 -19.97
CA SER A 138 6.92 21.63 -19.52
C SER A 138 6.08 20.75 -20.45
N ILE A 139 5.13 20.00 -19.90
CA ILE A 139 4.14 19.28 -20.72
C ILE A 139 3.13 20.24 -21.39
N TRP A 140 3.01 21.47 -20.87
CA TRP A 140 2.08 22.45 -21.39
C TRP A 140 2.69 23.26 -22.54
N GLY A 141 2.10 23.09 -23.73
CA GLY A 141 2.58 23.71 -24.96
C GLY A 141 3.73 22.94 -25.61
N TYR A 142 3.99 23.23 -26.88
CA TYR A 142 5.13 22.68 -27.61
C TYR A 142 6.27 23.70 -27.62
N SER A 143 7.38 23.38 -26.94
CA SER A 143 8.54 24.28 -26.79
C SER A 143 9.62 24.01 -27.84
N ASN A 144 9.28 23.36 -28.95
CA ASN A 144 10.22 22.93 -29.98
C ASN A 144 11.36 22.03 -29.45
N ASN A 145 11.05 21.16 -28.48
CA ASN A 145 11.99 20.29 -27.76
C ASN A 145 13.11 21.06 -27.02
N ILE A 146 12.88 22.34 -26.70
CA ILE A 146 13.83 23.15 -25.94
C ILE A 146 13.63 22.86 -24.45
N LYS A 147 14.67 22.33 -23.81
CA LYS A 147 14.71 22.12 -22.37
C LYS A 147 15.18 23.38 -21.65
N THR A 148 14.55 23.69 -20.53
CA THR A 148 14.92 24.78 -19.62
C THR A 148 15.37 24.22 -18.27
N HIS A 149 16.03 25.05 -17.47
CA HIS A 149 16.54 24.63 -16.16
C HIS A 149 15.42 24.53 -15.13
N PHE A 150 15.33 23.37 -14.49
CA PHE A 150 14.47 23.11 -13.34
C PHE A 150 15.32 22.68 -12.15
N SER A 151 14.94 23.16 -10.97
CA SER A 151 15.50 22.77 -9.69
C SER A 151 14.68 21.61 -9.15
N LYS A 152 15.34 20.47 -8.96
CA LYS A 152 14.81 19.25 -8.35
C LYS A 152 15.11 19.30 -6.85
N TYR A 153 14.07 19.34 -6.03
CA TYR A 153 14.18 19.36 -4.58
C TYR A 153 13.96 17.95 -4.07
N LEU A 154 14.95 17.35 -3.42
CA LEU A 154 14.81 16.06 -2.77
C LEU A 154 14.46 16.28 -1.29
N ARG A 155 13.34 15.69 -0.87
CA ARG A 155 12.81 15.76 0.48
C ARG A 155 12.80 14.37 1.12
N LYS A 156 13.51 14.24 2.23
CA LYS A 156 13.46 13.09 3.13
C LYS A 156 12.50 13.39 4.27
N THR A 157 11.57 12.47 4.54
CA THR A 157 10.64 12.61 5.66
C THR A 157 11.37 12.30 6.97
N THR A 158 11.73 13.34 7.73
CA THR A 158 12.20 13.19 9.11
C THR A 158 10.99 13.34 10.02
N TYR A 159 10.79 12.41 10.95
CA TYR A 159 9.85 12.60 12.07
C TYR A 159 10.64 12.95 13.32
N PRO A 160 10.16 13.89 14.16
CA PRO A 160 10.76 14.12 15.46
C PRO A 160 10.71 12.81 16.27
N LYS A 161 11.85 12.50 16.92
CA LYS A 161 11.99 11.34 17.79
C LYS A 161 11.10 11.45 19.03
#